data_AF-A0A821TDC1-F1
#
_entry.id   AF-A0A821TDC1-F1
#
_cell.length_a   1.000
_cell.length_b   1.000
_cell.length_c   1.000
_cell.angle_alpha   90.00
_cell.angle_beta   90.00
_cell.angle_gamma   90.00
#
_symmetry.space_group_name_H-M   'P 1'
#
loop_
_entity.id
_entity.type
_entity.pdbx_description
1 polymer ?
#
loop_
_entity_poly.entity_id
_entity_poly.type
_entity_poly.pdbx_seq_one_letter_code
_entity_poly.pdbx_strand_id
1 'polypeptide(L)'
;AEPLYSCLDHRPSNIRPEISTNAFPIGSRICVLEISNTRKAGFAISNTNSPPYIVCKIENKSPAEKAGLKLNDILLSVNGKSLTETSYKD
;
A
#
# COMPACT_ATOMS: atom_id res chain seq x y z
N ALA A 1 29.87 12.37 -3.41
CA ALA A 1 28.77 11.46 -3.79
C ALA A 1 27.61 11.76 -2.85
N GLU A 2 26.54 12.35 -3.36
CA GLU A 2 25.34 12.75 -2.63
C GLU A 2 24.10 12.44 -3.49
N PRO A 3 22.89 12.26 -2.89
CA PRO A 3 22.57 12.50 -1.49
C PRO A 3 22.05 11.28 -0.71
N LEU A 4 22.32 11.34 0.60
CA LEU A 4 21.53 10.73 1.66
C LEU A 4 20.09 11.27 1.55
N TYR A 5 19.10 10.38 1.39
CA TYR A 5 17.69 10.80 1.43
C TYR A 5 17.33 11.28 2.84
N SER A 6 17.44 12.60 2.99
CA SER A 6 16.88 13.41 4.06
C SER A 6 15.37 13.46 3.91
N CYS A 7 14.64 12.93 4.90
CA CYS A 7 13.40 13.55 5.35
C CYS A 7 13.38 13.43 6.88
N LEU A 8 14.00 14.39 7.56
CA LEU A 8 13.52 14.81 8.87
C LEU A 8 12.21 15.56 8.65
N ASP A 9 11.08 14.99 9.08
CA ASP A 9 9.89 15.77 9.41
C ASP A 9 9.63 15.65 10.91
N HIS A 10 9.91 16.73 11.63
CA HIS A 10 9.50 16.95 13.01
C HIS A 10 8.07 17.52 13.04
N ARG A 11 7.20 16.89 13.87
CA ARG A 11 5.92 17.35 14.49
C ARG A 11 4.66 16.57 14.04
N PRO A 12 3.60 16.51 14.88
CA PRO A 12 3.52 15.86 16.19
C PRO A 12 2.41 14.78 16.23
N SER A 13 2.54 13.82 17.14
CA SER A 13 1.47 13.00 17.74
C SER A 13 0.22 12.66 16.89
N ASN A 14 0.29 11.59 16.10
CA ASN A 14 -0.76 10.56 16.08
C ASN A 14 -0.30 9.35 15.25
N ILE A 15 0.15 8.32 15.96
CA ILE A 15 0.18 6.89 15.58
C ILE A 15 0.52 6.66 14.11
N ARG A 16 1.82 6.77 13.78
CA ARG A 16 2.34 6.14 12.57
C ARG A 16 2.47 4.64 12.90
N PRO A 17 1.82 3.71 12.16
CA PRO A 17 2.00 2.29 12.42
C PRO A 17 3.50 2.00 12.33
N GLU A 18 4.05 1.32 13.33
CA GLU A 18 5.45 0.90 13.35
C GLU A 18 5.65 -0.17 12.28
N ILE A 19 5.77 0.26 11.03
CA ILE A 19 6.04 -0.63 9.91
C ILE A 19 7.52 -0.99 10.01
N SER A 20 7.80 -2.21 10.49
CA SER A 20 9.17 -2.74 10.57
C SER A 20 9.82 -2.66 9.20
N THR A 21 10.76 -1.71 9.05
CA THR A 21 11.41 -1.36 7.77
C THR A 21 12.29 -2.48 7.21
N ASN A 22 12.50 -3.55 7.97
CA ASN A 22 13.29 -4.72 7.54
C ASN A 22 12.48 -5.76 6.75
N ALA A 23 11.16 -5.58 6.59
CA ALA A 23 10.28 -6.54 5.93
C ALA A 23 9.91 -6.18 4.48
N PHE A 24 10.30 -4.99 3.98
CA PHE A 24 9.89 -4.51 2.66
C PHE A 24 11.10 -4.28 1.73
N PRO A 25 11.02 -4.68 0.45
CA PRO A 25 12.09 -4.45 -0.52
C PRO A 25 12.34 -2.96 -0.75
N ILE A 26 13.61 -2.61 -0.98
CA ILE A 26 14.03 -1.24 -1.30
C ILE A 26 13.23 -0.74 -2.52
N GLY A 27 12.56 0.40 -2.37
CA GLY A 27 11.68 0.96 -3.40
C GLY A 27 10.18 0.66 -3.20
N SER A 28 9.80 0.01 -2.09
CA SER A 28 8.39 -0.16 -1.72
C SER A 28 7.68 1.18 -1.49
N ARG A 29 6.41 1.28 -1.90
CA ARG A 29 5.57 2.46 -1.75
C ARG A 29 4.54 2.23 -0.63
N ILE A 30 4.38 3.20 0.26
CA ILE A 30 3.26 3.23 1.21
C ILE A 30 2.17 4.10 0.61
N CYS A 31 1.04 3.48 0.27
CA CYS A 31 -0.13 4.18 -0.26
C CYS A 31 -1.19 4.25 0.84
N VAL A 32 -1.58 5.46 1.27
CA VAL A 32 -2.64 5.67 2.26
C VAL A 32 -3.91 6.04 1.51
N LEU A 33 -4.94 5.19 1.60
CA LEU A 33 -6.21 5.39 0.90
C LEU A 33 -7.27 5.91 1.86
N GLU A 34 -7.87 7.05 1.54
CA GLU A 34 -9.06 7.54 2.22
C GLU A 34 -10.31 6.92 1.59
N ILE A 35 -10.75 5.79 2.15
CA ILE A 35 -11.95 5.08 1.67
C ILE A 35 -13.19 5.80 2.20
N SER A 36 -13.99 6.36 1.28
CA SER A 36 -15.25 7.03 1.61
C SER A 36 -16.38 6.03 1.89
N ASN A 37 -17.59 6.53 2.16
CA ASN A 37 -18.81 5.75 2.44
C ASN A 37 -19.16 4.68 1.39
N THR A 38 -18.57 4.75 0.20
CA THR A 38 -18.79 3.78 -0.89
C THR A 38 -18.13 2.42 -0.65
N ARG A 39 -17.29 2.28 0.39
CA ARG A 39 -16.48 1.07 0.70
C ARG A 39 -15.61 0.55 -0.46
N LYS A 40 -15.44 1.34 -1.52
CA LYS A 40 -14.63 0.99 -2.68
C LYS A 40 -13.34 1.82 -2.67
N ALA A 41 -12.22 1.13 -2.65
CA ALA A 41 -10.92 1.75 -2.81
C ALA A 41 -10.64 2.20 -4.27
N GLY A 42 -11.34 1.58 -5.23
CA GLY A 42 -11.21 1.88 -6.67
C GLY A 42 -9.97 1.27 -7.32
N PHE A 43 -9.60 0.06 -6.88
CA PHE A 43 -8.63 -0.78 -7.58
C PHE A 43 -9.11 -2.23 -7.59
N ALA A 44 -8.54 -3.04 -8.49
CA ALA A 44 -8.75 -4.49 -8.53
C ALA A 44 -7.42 -5.22 -8.54
N ILE A 45 -7.43 -6.46 -8.02
CA ILE A 45 -6.28 -7.37 -8.00
C ILE A 45 -6.51 -8.54 -8.95
N SER A 46 -5.44 -9.05 -9.57
CA SER A 46 -5.52 -10.13 -10.57
C SER A 46 -5.76 -11.52 -9.97
N ASN A 47 -5.27 -11.77 -8.76
CA ASN A 47 -5.41 -13.04 -8.05
C ASN A 47 -5.82 -12.77 -6.60
N THR A 48 -6.87 -13.43 -6.12
CA THR A 48 -7.36 -13.32 -4.73
C THR A 48 -7.01 -14.57 -3.90
N ASN A 49 -6.72 -15.69 -4.55
CA ASN A 49 -6.56 -16.99 -3.88
C ASN A 49 -5.18 -17.14 -3.23
N SER A 50 -4.15 -16.59 -3.87
CA SER A 50 -2.78 -16.71 -3.40
C SER A 50 -1.91 -15.51 -3.81
N PRO A 51 -0.89 -15.17 -3.00
CA PRO A 51 0.13 -14.22 -3.43
C PRO A 51 0.91 -14.74 -4.65
N PRO A 52 1.48 -13.84 -5.48
CA PRO A 52 1.48 -12.38 -5.31
C PRO A 52 0.15 -11.73 -5.70
N TYR A 53 -0.30 -10.78 -4.87
CA TYR A 53 -1.46 -9.95 -5.12
C TYR A 53 -1.06 -8.76 -5.99
N ILE A 54 -1.45 -8.75 -7.25
CA ILE A 54 -1.02 -7.72 -8.22
C ILE A 54 -2.19 -6.81 -8.57
N VAL A 55 -1.98 -5.50 -8.50
CA VAL A 55 -2.96 -4.49 -8.92
C VAL A 55 -3.08 -4.52 -10.44
N CYS A 56 -4.24 -4.93 -10.96
CA CYS A 56 -4.50 -5.04 -12.39
C CYS A 56 -5.36 -3.90 -12.95
N LYS A 57 -6.05 -3.16 -12.08
CA LYS A 57 -6.92 -2.05 -12.47
C LYS A 57 -6.93 -0.98 -11.40
N ILE A 58 -6.95 0.28 -11.84
CA ILE A 58 -7.20 1.45 -11.00
C ILE A 58 -8.31 2.26 -11.66
N GLU A 59 -9.28 2.69 -10.87
CA GLU A 59 -10.39 3.52 -11.32
C GLU A 59 -10.00 5.00 -11.29
N ASN A 60 -10.34 5.75 -12.34
CA ASN A 60 -10.06 7.18 -12.39
C ASN A 60 -10.84 7.92 -11.29
N LYS A 61 -10.21 8.94 -10.69
CA LYS A 61 -10.72 9.74 -9.56
C LYS A 61 -10.97 8.94 -8.28
N SER A 62 -10.42 7.73 -8.18
CA SER A 62 -10.57 6.88 -7.00
C SER A 62 -9.60 7.25 -5.86
N PRO A 63 -9.86 6.80 -4.63
CA PRO A 63 -8.89 6.87 -3.54
C PRO A 63 -7.55 6.19 -3.87
N ALA A 64 -7.57 5.06 -4.60
CA ALA A 64 -6.37 4.35 -5.00
C ALA A 64 -5.47 5.16 -5.95
N GLU A 65 -6.07 5.81 -6.96
CA GLU A 65 -5.33 6.69 -7.87
C GLU A 65 -4.71 7.87 -7.11
N LYS A 66 -5.48 8.51 -6.22
CA LYS A 66 -5.00 9.63 -5.41
C LYS A 66 -3.90 9.22 -4.43
N ALA A 67 -3.97 8.00 -3.89
CA ALA A 67 -2.94 7.45 -3.01
C ALA A 67 -1.65 7.06 -3.74
N GLY A 68 -1.63 7.14 -5.08
CA GLY A 68 -0.46 6.83 -5.89
C GLY A 68 -0.23 5.34 -6.13
N LEU A 69 -1.26 4.51 -5.93
CA LEU A 69 -1.23 3.10 -6.32
C LEU A 69 -1.08 3.01 -7.84
N LYS A 70 -0.31 2.04 -8.33
CA LYS A 70 -0.05 1.84 -9.76
C LYS A 70 -0.43 0.46 -10.25
N LEU A 71 -0.71 0.40 -11.55
CA LEU A 71 -0.92 -0.86 -12.24
C LEU A 71 0.40 -1.65 -12.20
N ASN A 72 0.30 -2.95 -11.94
CA ASN A 72 1.41 -3.87 -11.65
C ASN A 72 2.11 -3.70 -10.29
N ASP A 73 1.57 -2.88 -9.38
CA ASP A 73 2.06 -2.91 -7.99
C ASP A 73 1.72 -4.26 -7.34
N ILE A 74 2.66 -4.77 -6.54
CA ILE A 74 2.48 -5.97 -5.73
C ILE A 74 2.10 -5.54 -4.31
N LEU A 75 0.96 -6.00 -3.82
CA LEU A 75 0.53 -5.73 -2.46
C LEU A 75 1.29 -6.65 -1.49
N LEU A 76 2.10 -6.03 -0.65
CA LEU A 76 2.87 -6.71 0.39
C LEU A 76 2.12 -6.74 1.72
N SER A 77 1.38 -5.67 2.04
CA SER A 77 0.61 -5.54 3.26
C SER A 77 -0.58 -4.60 3.09
N VAL A 78 -1.66 -4.84 3.83
CA VAL A 78 -2.83 -3.95 3.90
C VAL A 78 -3.17 -3.71 5.36
N ASN A 79 -3.30 -2.43 5.77
CA ASN A 79 -3.59 -2.04 7.15
C ASN A 79 -2.65 -2.67 8.20
N GLY A 80 -1.36 -2.78 7.87
CA GLY A 80 -0.35 -3.39 8.73
C GLY A 80 -0.37 -4.92 8.79
N LYS A 81 -1.28 -5.59 8.07
CA LYS A 81 -1.29 -7.05 7.94
C LYS A 81 -0.52 -7.47 6.68
N SER A 82 0.49 -8.32 6.85
CA SER A 82 1.24 -8.87 5.72
C SER A 82 0.36 -9.82 4.90
N LEU A 83 0.49 -9.73 3.58
CA LEU A 83 -0.20 -10.61 2.62
C LEU A 83 0.69 -11.78 2.16
N THR A 84 1.93 -11.85 2.61
CA THR A 84 2.89 -12.90 2.21
C THR A 84 2.55 -14.28 2.80
N GLU A 85 1.77 -14.33 3.88
CA GLU A 85 1.58 -15.55 4.68
C GLU A 85 0.13 -16.00 4.84
N THR A 86 -0.85 -15.18 4.43
CA THR A 86 -2.27 -15.47 4.71
C THR A 86 -3.09 -15.49 3.42
N SER A 87 -3.62 -16.67 3.08
CA SER A 87 -4.64 -16.84 2.05
C SER A 87 -5.85 -15.96 2.39
N TYR A 88 -6.17 -15.02 1.51
CA TYR A 88 -7.39 -14.22 1.61
C TYR A 88 -8.59 -15.15 1.43
N LYS A 89 -9.37 -15.40 2.49
CA LYS A 89 -10.66 -16.11 2.42
C LYS A 89 -11.78 -15.09 2.56
N ASP A 90 -12.76 -15.20 1.68
CA ASP A 90 -14.02 -14.44 1.62
C ASP A 90 -14.75 -14.35 2.98
#